data_AF-A0AAU0RAU1-F1
#
_entry.id   AF-A0AAU0RAU1-F1
#
_cell.length_a   1.000
_cell.length_b   1.000
_cell.length_c   1.000
_cell.angle_alpha   90.00
_cell.angle_beta   90.00
_cell.angle_gamma   90.00
#
_symmetry.space_group_name_H-M   'P 1'
#
loop_
_entity.id
_entity.type
_entity.pdbx_description
1 polymer ?
#
loop_
_entity_poly.entity_id
_entity_poly.type
_entity_poly.pdbx_seq_one_letter_code
_entity_poly.pdbx_strand_id
1 'polypeptide(L)'
;MAQKHEIKSSLELLKILREQNGQILSENEEDLSCAYTINNNKIVWLPASGGKGIVFEDEATMREVLKNGVPIEDDNYNPFKSNQEHLVNIASEINYWLKILSEKLDLEIDVQKDDTAYYNAISKKVNKIDPQQRYMDLFIPLGIFIGEKMRRSKSAHWQVEKKYGYRPYFMPILMDGNDNRYLPWYRLDQHLSKKKFDLDTYLTYMNKLGSL
;
A
#
# COMPACT_ATOMS: atom_id res chain seq x y z
N MET A 1 5.32 -0.65 -35.06
CA MET A 1 4.70 0.64 -34.72
C MET A 1 5.66 1.36 -33.78
N ALA A 2 5.97 2.63 -34.02
CA ALA A 2 6.83 3.40 -33.12
C ALA A 2 6.12 3.57 -31.77
N GLN A 3 6.86 3.43 -30.68
CA GLN A 3 6.31 3.60 -29.33
C GLN A 3 6.04 5.10 -29.13
N LYS A 4 4.76 5.48 -29.00
CA LYS A 4 4.33 6.89 -28.88
C LYS A 4 4.67 7.54 -27.52
N HIS A 5 5.32 6.78 -26.64
CA HIS A 5 5.73 7.22 -25.32
C HIS A 5 7.01 6.50 -24.88
N GLU A 6 7.78 7.16 -24.02
CA GLU A 6 9.01 6.62 -23.44
C GLU A 6 8.95 6.73 -21.91
N ILE A 7 9.18 5.62 -21.21
CA ILE A 7 9.32 5.62 -19.75
C ILE A 7 10.77 5.96 -19.41
N LYS A 8 10.97 6.95 -18.54
CA LYS A 8 12.30 7.38 -18.07
C LYS A 8 12.32 7.52 -16.56
N SER A 9 13.52 7.52 -15.98
CA SER A 9 13.66 7.80 -14.55
C SER A 9 13.27 9.24 -14.23
N SER A 10 12.77 9.49 -13.02
CA SER A 10 12.41 10.85 -12.57
C SER A 10 13.60 11.81 -12.65
N LEU A 11 14.83 11.33 -12.41
CA LEU A 11 16.05 12.14 -12.53
C LEU A 11 16.30 12.60 -13.98
N GLU A 12 16.14 11.71 -14.96
CA GLU A 12 16.28 12.06 -16.37
C GLU A 12 15.18 13.04 -16.81
N LEU A 13 13.95 12.85 -16.33
CA LEU A 13 12.83 13.73 -16.66
C LEU A 13 13.01 15.13 -16.07
N LEU A 14 13.46 15.24 -14.82
CA LEU A 14 13.79 16.52 -14.19
C LEU A 14 14.91 17.24 -14.96
N LYS A 15 15.90 16.50 -15.47
CA LYS A 15 16.93 17.06 -16.35
C LYS A 15 16.33 17.58 -17.65
N ILE A 16 15.48 16.81 -18.33
CA ILE A 16 14.78 17.22 -19.55
C ILE A 16 13.95 18.49 -19.32
N LEU A 17 13.16 18.54 -18.24
CA LEU A 17 12.36 19.70 -17.88
C LEU A 17 13.21 20.95 -17.69
N ARG A 18 14.37 20.81 -17.03
CA ARG A 18 15.30 21.93 -16.83
C ARG A 18 15.95 22.38 -18.13
N GLU A 19 16.41 21.46 -18.96
CA GLU A 19 17.12 21.77 -20.22
C GLU A 19 16.19 22.32 -21.31
N GLN A 20 14.91 21.98 -21.26
CA GLN A 20 13.92 22.37 -22.26
C GLN A 20 12.90 23.40 -21.74
N ASN A 21 13.18 24.05 -20.60
CA ASN A 21 12.31 25.05 -19.98
C ASN A 21 10.84 24.58 -19.85
N GLY A 22 10.66 23.36 -19.33
CA GLY A 22 9.35 22.74 -19.20
C GLY A 22 8.35 23.65 -18.47
N GLN A 23 7.17 23.79 -19.05
CA GLN A 23 6.08 24.60 -18.49
C GLN A 23 4.98 23.70 -17.98
N ILE A 24 4.40 24.02 -16.83
CA ILE A 24 3.27 23.26 -16.28
C ILE A 24 2.11 23.34 -17.28
N LEU A 25 1.65 22.17 -17.71
CA LEU A 25 0.46 22.02 -18.54
C LEU A 25 -0.77 21.77 -17.66
N SER A 26 -0.65 20.86 -16.70
CA SER A 26 -1.74 20.50 -15.79
C SER A 26 -1.22 19.84 -14.51
N GLU A 27 -1.99 20.01 -13.44
CA GLU A 27 -1.83 19.29 -12.17
C GLU A 27 -3.14 18.55 -11.91
N ASN A 28 -3.05 17.27 -11.54
CA ASN A 28 -4.22 16.45 -11.22
C ASN A 28 -4.39 16.41 -9.70
N GLU A 29 -5.43 17.04 -9.17
CA GLU A 29 -5.70 17.10 -7.73
C GLU A 29 -6.01 15.73 -7.11
N GLU A 30 -6.49 14.76 -7.89
CA GLU A 30 -6.83 13.45 -7.37
C GLU A 30 -5.59 12.61 -7.08
N ASP A 31 -4.64 12.55 -8.01
CA ASP A 31 -3.45 11.70 -7.87
C ASP A 31 -2.15 12.47 -7.63
N LEU A 32 -2.23 13.80 -7.60
CA LEU A 32 -1.13 14.76 -7.46
C LEU A 32 -0.04 14.62 -8.54
N SER A 33 -0.39 14.03 -9.69
CA SER A 33 0.51 13.98 -10.85
C SER A 33 0.56 15.31 -11.59
N CYS A 34 1.70 15.59 -12.21
CA CYS A 34 1.92 16.82 -12.98
C CYS A 34 2.32 16.48 -14.41
N ALA A 35 1.77 17.23 -15.36
CA ALA A 35 2.17 17.21 -16.76
C ALA A 35 2.82 18.53 -17.14
N TYR A 36 3.85 18.46 -17.97
CA TYR A 36 4.62 19.61 -18.43
C TYR A 36 4.79 19.56 -19.94
N THR A 37 4.63 20.70 -20.61
CA THR A 37 5.00 20.85 -22.02
C THR A 37 6.49 21.15 -22.12
N ILE A 38 7.18 20.47 -23.02
CA ILE A 38 8.58 20.71 -23.39
C ILE A 38 8.68 21.02 -24.90
N ASN A 39 9.89 21.17 -25.42
CA ASN A 39 10.10 21.49 -26.85
C ASN A 39 9.40 20.49 -27.78
N ASN A 40 9.00 20.98 -28.96
CA ASN A 40 8.28 20.23 -29.99
C ASN A 40 6.91 19.70 -29.52
N ASN A 41 6.24 20.39 -28.60
CA ASN A 41 4.93 20.03 -28.05
C ASN A 41 4.87 18.65 -27.35
N LYS A 42 6.03 18.07 -27.03
CA LYS A 42 6.10 16.85 -26.24
C LYS A 42 5.67 17.12 -24.81
N ILE A 43 5.15 16.09 -24.17
CA ILE A 43 4.66 16.18 -22.79
C ILE A 43 5.49 15.29 -21.88
N VAL A 44 5.93 15.82 -20.74
CA VAL A 44 6.48 15.03 -19.64
C VAL A 44 5.42 14.89 -18.57
N TRP A 45 5.08 13.66 -18.21
CA TRP A 45 4.20 13.34 -17.08
C TRP A 45 5.03 12.75 -15.93
N LEU A 46 4.81 13.28 -14.73
CA LEU A 46 5.42 12.81 -13.49
C LEU A 46 4.30 12.41 -12.50
N PRO A 47 4.39 11.22 -11.88
CA PRO A 47 3.52 10.86 -10.78
C PRO A 47 3.88 11.69 -9.53
N ALA A 48 2.95 11.78 -8.58
CA ALA A 48 3.21 12.38 -7.27
C ALA A 48 4.30 11.66 -6.47
N SER A 49 4.42 10.35 -6.65
CA SER A 49 5.44 9.52 -6.02
C SER A 49 5.84 8.37 -6.96
N GLY A 50 7.14 8.09 -7.02
CA GLY A 50 7.71 7.08 -7.91
C GLY A 50 9.07 7.49 -8.48
N GLY A 51 9.83 6.49 -8.92
CA GLY A 51 11.16 6.68 -9.52
C GLY A 51 11.15 6.88 -11.04
N LYS A 52 9.98 6.83 -11.68
CA LYS A 52 9.79 6.88 -13.13
C LYS A 52 8.66 7.84 -13.52
N GLY A 53 8.70 8.30 -14.76
CA GLY A 53 7.60 9.02 -15.41
C GLY A 53 7.60 8.73 -16.91
N ILE A 54 6.87 9.53 -17.68
CA ILE A 54 6.62 9.24 -19.11
C ILE A 54 6.85 10.50 -19.95
N VAL A 55 7.54 10.35 -21.07
CA VAL A 55 7.56 11.35 -22.16
C VAL A 55 6.59 10.90 -23.24
N PHE A 56 5.63 11.75 -23.59
CA PHE A 56 4.67 11.55 -24.66
C PHE A 56 5.03 12.42 -25.87
N GLU A 57 4.68 11.94 -27.07
CA GLU A 57 4.84 12.70 -28.31
C GLU A 57 3.99 13.98 -28.31
N ASP A 58 2.78 13.92 -27.76
CA ASP A 58 1.85 15.03 -27.64
C ASP A 58 0.83 14.81 -26.50
N GLU A 59 0.00 15.83 -26.26
CA GLU A 59 -1.06 15.81 -25.24
C GLU A 59 -2.17 14.78 -25.54
N ALA A 60 -2.51 14.60 -26.82
CA ALA A 60 -3.55 13.65 -27.22
C ALA A 60 -3.16 12.21 -26.85
N THR A 61 -1.90 11.85 -27.11
CA THR A 61 -1.29 10.58 -26.73
C THR A 61 -1.25 10.41 -25.22
N MET A 62 -0.85 11.46 -24.47
CA MET A 62 -0.88 11.42 -23.01
C MET A 62 -2.29 11.08 -22.50
N ARG A 63 -3.32 11.81 -22.98
CA ARG A 63 -4.71 11.60 -22.56
C ARG A 63 -5.20 10.19 -22.90
N GLU A 64 -4.88 9.68 -24.09
CA GLU A 64 -5.22 8.32 -24.51
C GLU A 64 -4.59 7.26 -23.61
N VAL A 65 -3.27 7.37 -23.36
CA VAL A 65 -2.53 6.41 -22.55
C VAL A 65 -3.00 6.44 -21.09
N LEU A 66 -3.07 7.63 -20.49
CA LEU A 66 -3.45 7.78 -19.07
C LEU A 66 -4.89 7.37 -18.80
N LYS A 67 -5.81 7.55 -19.76
CA LYS A 67 -7.19 7.04 -19.66
C LYS A 67 -7.25 5.52 -19.52
N ASN A 68 -6.32 4.80 -20.14
CA ASN A 68 -6.21 3.35 -20.05
C ASN A 68 -5.37 2.89 -18.83
N GLY A 69 -4.89 3.84 -18.03
CA GLY A 69 -4.04 3.61 -16.86
C GLY A 69 -2.56 3.88 -17.12
N VAL A 70 -1.83 4.20 -16.06
CA VAL A 70 -0.39 4.49 -16.14
C VAL A 70 0.39 3.23 -16.52
N PRO A 71 1.12 3.19 -17.65
CA PRO A 71 1.85 2.03 -18.15
C PRO A 71 3.21 1.83 -17.44
N ILE A 72 3.28 2.15 -16.16
CA ILE A 72 4.46 1.90 -15.32
C ILE A 72 4.07 0.81 -14.34
N GLU A 73 4.77 -0.31 -14.38
CA GLU A 73 4.66 -1.34 -13.36
C GLU A 73 5.36 -0.86 -12.08
N ASP A 74 4.74 -1.14 -10.94
CA ASP A 74 5.40 -0.98 -9.65
C ASP A 74 6.60 -1.92 -9.59
N ASP A 75 7.71 -1.45 -9.03
CA ASP A 75 8.93 -2.28 -8.94
C ASP A 75 8.72 -3.49 -7.99
N ASN A 76 7.70 -3.47 -7.13
CA ASN A 76 7.38 -4.53 -6.17
C ASN A 76 5.87 -4.74 -5.99
N TYR A 77 5.48 -5.97 -5.65
CA TYR A 77 4.10 -6.29 -5.25
C TYR A 77 3.67 -5.46 -4.03
N ASN A 78 2.51 -4.80 -4.17
CA ASN A 78 1.89 -4.03 -3.11
C ASN A 78 0.54 -4.68 -2.70
N PRO A 79 0.45 -5.24 -1.49
CA PRO A 79 -0.75 -5.92 -1.04
C PRO A 79 -1.95 -4.98 -0.86
N PHE A 80 -1.74 -3.69 -0.59
CA PHE A 80 -2.85 -2.74 -0.48
C PHE A 80 -3.45 -2.44 -1.86
N LYS A 81 -2.60 -2.19 -2.87
CA LYS A 81 -3.04 -2.00 -4.27
C LYS A 81 -3.83 -3.19 -4.79
N SER A 82 -3.37 -4.40 -4.50
CA SER A 82 -3.96 -5.64 -5.02
C SER A 82 -5.30 -6.00 -4.37
N ASN A 83 -5.57 -5.46 -3.17
CA ASN A 83 -6.79 -5.74 -2.41
C ASN A 83 -7.68 -4.50 -2.25
N GLN A 84 -7.49 -3.50 -3.11
CA GLN A 84 -8.08 -2.17 -3.00
C GLN A 84 -9.62 -2.21 -2.83
N GLU A 85 -10.32 -3.06 -3.59
CA GLU A 85 -11.78 -3.17 -3.56
C GLU A 85 -12.34 -3.45 -2.16
N HIS A 86 -11.71 -4.36 -1.42
CA HIS A 86 -12.10 -4.70 -0.06
C HIS A 86 -11.57 -3.70 0.99
N LEU A 87 -10.46 -3.02 0.72
CA LEU A 87 -9.82 -2.15 1.71
C LEU A 87 -10.45 -0.76 1.80
N VAL A 88 -11.12 -0.27 0.75
CA VAL A 88 -11.86 1.01 0.82
C VAL A 88 -12.96 0.97 1.88
N ASN A 89 -13.63 -0.18 2.02
CA ASN A 89 -14.71 -0.39 2.98
C ASN A 89 -14.27 -1.32 4.13
N ILE A 90 -13.06 -1.13 4.63
CA ILE A 90 -12.44 -2.06 5.59
C ILE A 90 -13.34 -2.40 6.78
N ALA A 91 -14.11 -1.44 7.32
CA ALA A 91 -14.96 -1.64 8.47
C ALA A 91 -16.06 -2.70 8.25
N SER A 92 -16.61 -2.83 7.03
CA SER A 92 -17.58 -3.87 6.68
C SER A 92 -16.92 -5.19 6.27
N GLU A 93 -15.63 -5.14 5.90
CA GLU A 93 -14.87 -6.28 5.37
C GLU A 93 -14.04 -7.02 6.44
N ILE A 94 -14.06 -6.59 7.70
CA ILE A 94 -13.28 -7.21 8.79
C ILE A 94 -13.51 -8.73 8.83
N ASN A 95 -14.77 -9.18 8.84
CA ASN A 95 -15.10 -10.59 8.95
C ASN A 95 -14.64 -11.41 7.72
N TYR A 96 -14.65 -10.80 6.53
CA TYR A 96 -14.11 -11.42 5.32
C TYR A 96 -12.61 -11.71 5.48
N TRP A 97 -11.85 -10.74 5.98
CA TRP A 97 -10.41 -10.90 6.19
C TRP A 97 -10.06 -11.86 7.32
N LEU A 98 -10.82 -11.86 8.41
CA LEU A 98 -10.65 -12.84 9.49
C LEU A 98 -10.95 -14.27 9.02
N LYS A 99 -11.95 -14.44 8.14
CA LYS A 99 -12.24 -15.72 7.50
C LYS A 99 -11.08 -16.18 6.61
N ILE A 100 -10.53 -15.30 5.76
CA ILE A 100 -9.33 -15.61 4.97
C ILE A 100 -8.17 -16.04 5.87
N LEU A 101 -7.93 -15.31 6.96
CA LEU A 101 -6.87 -15.67 7.91
C LEU A 101 -7.11 -17.06 8.50
N SER A 102 -8.35 -17.35 8.88
CA SER A 102 -8.74 -18.62 9.47
C SER A 102 -8.53 -19.78 8.51
N GLU A 103 -8.93 -19.62 7.25
CA GLU A 103 -8.74 -20.61 6.19
C GLU A 103 -7.25 -20.84 5.88
N LYS A 104 -6.47 -19.77 5.73
CA LYS A 104 -5.03 -19.86 5.45
C LYS A 104 -4.23 -20.51 6.57
N LEU A 105 -4.68 -20.36 7.82
CA LEU A 105 -4.02 -20.93 8.99
C LEU A 105 -4.63 -22.26 9.45
N ASP A 106 -5.78 -22.66 8.91
CA ASP A 106 -6.55 -23.81 9.39
C ASP A 106 -6.73 -23.72 10.92
N LEU A 107 -7.21 -22.57 11.38
CA LEU A 107 -7.33 -22.20 12.78
C LEU A 107 -8.47 -21.21 12.96
N GLU A 108 -9.36 -21.45 13.93
CA GLU A 108 -10.39 -20.47 14.28
C GLU A 108 -9.75 -19.18 14.79
N ILE A 109 -10.11 -18.06 14.14
CA ILE A 109 -9.61 -16.73 14.51
C ILE A 109 -10.64 -16.00 15.35
N ASP A 110 -10.32 -15.88 16.64
CA ASP A 110 -11.02 -15.07 17.60
C ASP A 110 -10.17 -13.85 17.99
N VAL A 111 -10.74 -12.67 17.76
CA VAL A 111 -10.09 -11.39 18.08
C VAL A 111 -10.12 -11.09 19.59
N GLN A 112 -11.09 -11.65 20.32
CA GLN A 112 -11.27 -11.45 21.77
C GLN A 112 -10.31 -12.29 22.62
N LYS A 113 -9.78 -13.40 22.09
CA LYS A 113 -8.77 -14.21 22.81
C LYS A 113 -7.46 -13.44 22.93
N ASP A 114 -7.00 -13.24 24.17
CA ASP A 114 -5.80 -12.48 24.50
C ASP A 114 -4.91 -13.26 25.46
N ASP A 115 -4.45 -14.43 25.01
CA ASP A 115 -3.57 -15.30 25.78
C ASP A 115 -2.38 -15.80 24.94
N THR A 116 -1.27 -16.03 25.63
CA THR A 116 0.00 -16.44 25.02
C THR A 116 -0.11 -17.79 24.29
N ALA A 117 -0.94 -18.72 24.76
CA ALA A 117 -1.08 -20.03 24.11
C ALA A 117 -1.76 -19.89 22.75
N TYR A 118 -2.79 -19.05 22.65
CA TYR A 118 -3.47 -18.72 21.40
C TYR A 118 -2.54 -18.01 20.40
N TYR A 119 -1.76 -17.02 20.84
CA TYR A 119 -0.78 -16.35 19.97
C TYR A 119 0.35 -17.28 19.50
N ASN A 120 0.77 -18.21 20.35
CA ASN A 120 1.71 -19.26 19.97
C ASN A 120 1.12 -20.22 18.92
N ALA A 121 -0.17 -20.54 19.02
CA ALA A 121 -0.85 -21.37 18.02
C ALA A 121 -0.88 -20.68 16.64
N ILE A 122 -1.25 -19.40 16.58
CA ILE A 122 -1.18 -18.60 15.35
C ILE A 122 0.24 -18.56 14.81
N SER A 123 1.23 -18.21 15.64
CA SER A 123 2.64 -18.16 15.24
C SER A 123 3.12 -19.49 14.66
N LYS A 124 2.73 -20.63 15.26
CA LYS A 124 3.06 -21.96 14.76
C LYS A 124 2.45 -22.23 13.38
N LYS A 125 1.21 -21.81 13.12
CA LYS A 125 0.55 -21.97 11.82
C LYS A 125 1.20 -21.07 10.76
N VAL A 126 1.43 -19.79 11.06
CA VAL A 126 2.14 -18.85 10.18
C VAL A 126 3.52 -19.39 9.79
N ASN A 127 4.26 -19.93 10.75
CA ASN A 127 5.61 -20.44 10.51
C ASN A 127 5.69 -21.70 9.64
N LYS A 128 4.57 -22.40 9.39
CA LYS A 128 4.50 -23.51 8.44
C LYS A 128 4.41 -23.05 6.98
N ILE A 129 4.07 -21.78 6.75
CA ILE A 129 3.99 -21.17 5.43
C ILE A 129 5.37 -20.65 5.04
N ASP A 130 5.73 -20.77 3.76
CA ASP A 130 6.98 -20.23 3.23
C ASP A 130 7.07 -18.71 3.45
N PRO A 131 8.23 -18.15 3.88
CA PRO A 131 8.36 -16.71 4.15
C PRO A 131 7.92 -15.78 3.02
N GLN A 132 8.18 -16.14 1.75
CA GLN A 132 7.73 -15.34 0.60
C GLN A 132 6.21 -15.38 0.48
N GLN A 133 5.61 -16.57 0.66
CA GLN A 133 4.15 -16.73 0.62
C GLN A 133 3.45 -16.06 1.80
N ARG A 134 4.08 -15.99 2.99
CA ARG A 134 3.51 -15.29 4.16
C ARG A 134 3.21 -13.84 3.85
N TYR A 135 4.11 -13.14 3.18
CA TYR A 135 3.87 -11.74 2.82
C TYR A 135 2.69 -11.61 1.86
N MET A 136 2.62 -12.43 0.82
CA MET A 136 1.55 -12.37 -0.17
C MET A 136 0.18 -12.74 0.41
N ASP A 137 0.12 -13.81 1.22
CA ASP A 137 -1.13 -14.37 1.72
C ASP A 137 -1.61 -13.76 3.03
N LEU A 138 -0.68 -13.37 3.91
CA LEU A 138 -1.03 -13.08 5.31
C LEU A 138 -0.90 -11.60 5.66
N PHE A 139 -0.18 -10.79 4.89
CA PHE A 139 0.10 -9.40 5.29
C PHE A 139 -1.17 -8.60 5.58
N ILE A 140 -2.16 -8.64 4.68
CA ILE A 140 -3.46 -7.97 4.89
C ILE A 140 -4.28 -8.63 6.00
N PRO A 141 -4.65 -9.92 5.91
CA PRO A 141 -5.55 -10.52 6.90
C PRO A 141 -4.96 -10.54 8.32
N LEU A 142 -3.65 -10.77 8.47
CA LEU A 142 -2.98 -10.70 9.76
C LEU A 142 -2.90 -9.26 10.29
N GLY A 143 -2.59 -8.29 9.43
CA GLY A 143 -2.59 -6.87 9.78
C GLY A 143 -3.97 -6.40 10.28
N ILE A 144 -5.05 -6.91 9.68
CA ILE A 144 -6.43 -6.61 10.11
C ILE A 144 -6.73 -7.26 11.46
N PHE A 145 -6.33 -8.51 11.67
CA PHE A 145 -6.46 -9.17 12.98
C PHE A 145 -5.73 -8.40 14.09
N ILE A 146 -4.50 -7.96 13.82
CA ILE A 146 -3.70 -7.11 14.73
C ILE A 146 -4.41 -5.77 14.96
N GLY A 147 -4.91 -5.16 13.89
CA GLY A 147 -5.64 -3.91 13.94
C GLY A 147 -6.91 -4.02 14.79
N GLU A 148 -7.68 -5.10 14.69
CA GLU A 148 -8.86 -5.31 15.53
C GLU A 148 -8.52 -5.41 17.02
N LYS A 149 -7.35 -5.97 17.37
CA LYS A 149 -6.86 -5.98 18.75
C LYS A 149 -6.51 -4.57 19.22
N MET A 150 -5.78 -3.82 18.41
CA MET A 150 -5.42 -2.42 18.71
C MET A 150 -6.66 -1.53 18.79
N ARG A 151 -7.64 -1.72 17.91
CA ARG A 151 -8.88 -0.96 17.84
C ARG A 151 -9.63 -1.01 19.18
N ARG A 152 -9.74 -2.20 19.78
CA ARG A 152 -10.36 -2.40 21.09
C ARG A 152 -9.54 -1.78 22.21
N SER A 153 -8.23 -2.01 22.23
CA SER A 153 -7.38 -1.53 23.34
C SER A 153 -7.17 -0.01 23.34
N LYS A 154 -7.26 0.64 22.18
CA LYS A 154 -7.08 2.08 22.00
C LYS A 154 -8.39 2.85 21.81
N SER A 155 -9.54 2.17 21.82
CA SER A 155 -10.84 2.76 21.45
C SER A 155 -10.77 3.53 20.11
N ALA A 156 -10.05 2.96 19.15
CA ALA A 156 -9.84 3.55 17.83
C ALA A 156 -10.92 3.12 16.83
N HIS A 157 -10.93 3.72 15.65
CA HIS A 157 -11.76 3.35 14.52
C HIS A 157 -10.92 3.23 13.25
N TRP A 158 -11.38 2.41 12.32
CA TRP A 158 -10.72 2.27 11.03
C TRP A 158 -11.01 3.50 10.15
N GLN A 159 -9.96 3.97 9.50
CA GLN A 159 -10.01 4.96 8.44
C GLN A 159 -9.13 4.48 7.28
N VAL A 160 -9.32 5.03 6.09
CA VAL A 160 -8.45 4.80 4.94
C VAL A 160 -7.66 6.05 4.60
N GLU A 161 -6.36 5.89 4.40
CA GLU A 161 -5.44 6.94 3.99
C GLU A 161 -5.07 6.74 2.52
N LYS A 162 -5.26 7.77 1.69
CA LYS A 162 -4.82 7.73 0.30
C LYS A 162 -3.29 7.79 0.24
N LYS A 163 -2.69 6.83 -0.46
CA LYS A 163 -1.26 6.75 -0.74
C LYS A 163 -1.04 7.02 -2.22
N TYR A 164 -0.19 7.99 -2.50
CA TYR A 164 0.17 8.40 -3.85
C TYR A 164 1.30 7.53 -4.40
N GLY A 165 1.30 7.34 -5.72
CA GLY A 165 2.23 6.50 -6.47
C GLY A 165 1.94 6.62 -7.96
N TYR A 166 2.46 5.72 -8.81
CA TYR A 166 2.03 5.63 -10.21
C TYR A 166 0.52 5.42 -10.35
N ARG A 167 -0.06 4.69 -9.40
CA ARG A 167 -1.49 4.48 -9.24
C ARG A 167 -1.80 4.67 -7.75
N PRO A 168 -2.54 5.71 -7.37
CA PRO A 168 -2.92 5.90 -5.97
C PRO A 168 -3.71 4.69 -5.45
N TYR A 169 -3.57 4.43 -4.16
CA TYR A 169 -4.25 3.36 -3.47
C TYR A 169 -4.61 3.80 -2.06
N PHE A 170 -5.39 2.99 -1.35
CA PHE A 170 -5.81 3.30 0.00
C PHE A 170 -5.22 2.28 0.96
N MET A 171 -4.64 2.80 2.04
CA MET A 171 -4.07 2.02 3.12
C MET A 171 -4.95 2.23 4.35
N PRO A 172 -5.53 1.18 4.94
CA PRO A 172 -6.26 1.36 6.17
C PRO A 172 -5.32 1.81 7.30
N ILE A 173 -5.85 2.58 8.24
CA ILE A 173 -5.18 3.06 9.44
C ILE A 173 -6.18 3.04 10.59
N LEU A 174 -5.69 3.11 11.83
CA LEU A 174 -6.54 3.31 13.00
C LEU A 174 -6.33 4.72 13.54
N MET A 175 -7.44 5.37 13.90
CA MET A 175 -7.44 6.70 14.54
C MET A 175 -8.22 6.61 15.87
N ASP A 176 -7.65 7.14 16.96
CA ASP A 176 -8.41 7.29 18.22
C ASP A 176 -9.13 8.64 18.31
N GLY A 177 -9.84 8.88 19.41
CA GLY A 177 -10.57 10.14 19.63
C GLY A 177 -9.68 11.37 19.89
N ASN A 178 -8.36 11.21 19.98
CA ASN A 178 -7.40 12.30 20.13
C ASN A 178 -6.58 12.51 18.84
N ASP A 179 -7.07 12.02 17.71
CA ASP A 179 -6.39 12.03 16.41
C ASP A 179 -5.02 11.31 16.42
N ASN A 180 -4.79 10.41 17.38
CA ASN A 180 -3.61 9.57 17.35
C ASN A 180 -3.77 8.49 16.28
N ARG A 181 -2.75 8.39 15.44
CA ARG A 181 -2.68 7.44 14.33
C ARG A 181 -1.95 6.17 14.72
N TYR A 182 -2.44 5.01 14.27
CA TYR A 182 -1.81 3.72 14.48
C TYR A 182 -1.77 2.91 13.17
N LEU A 183 -0.65 2.22 12.94
CA LEU A 183 -0.41 1.41 11.75
C LEU A 183 -0.21 -0.07 12.12
N PRO A 184 -1.26 -0.90 12.07
CA PRO A 184 -1.17 -2.34 12.37
C PRO A 184 -0.18 -3.13 11.50
N TRP A 185 0.23 -2.54 10.37
CA TRP A 185 1.15 -3.10 9.38
C TRP A 185 2.60 -2.66 9.58
N TYR A 186 2.89 -1.80 10.55
CA TYR A 186 4.23 -1.20 10.68
C TYR A 186 5.30 -2.28 10.86
N ARG A 187 6.20 -2.40 9.88
CA ARG A 187 7.25 -3.42 9.79
C ARG A 187 6.74 -4.87 9.82
N LEU A 188 5.45 -5.10 9.55
CA LEU A 188 4.89 -6.46 9.55
C LEU A 188 5.56 -7.34 8.49
N ASP A 189 5.87 -6.77 7.32
CA ASP A 189 6.64 -7.40 6.24
C ASP A 189 8.00 -7.93 6.73
N GLN A 190 8.74 -7.12 7.49
CA GLN A 190 10.04 -7.47 8.07
C GLN A 190 9.91 -8.58 9.11
N HIS A 191 8.77 -8.68 9.79
CA HIS A 191 8.51 -9.75 10.76
C HIS A 191 8.06 -11.04 10.07
N LEU A 192 7.27 -10.96 9.01
CA LEU A 192 6.82 -12.12 8.24
C LEU A 192 7.97 -12.78 7.46
N SER A 193 8.93 -11.98 7.00
CA SER A 193 10.12 -12.48 6.29
C SER A 193 11.16 -13.17 7.18
N LYS A 194 11.04 -13.04 8.52
CA LYS A 194 11.93 -13.75 9.46
C LYS A 194 11.72 -15.27 9.34
N LYS A 195 12.80 -16.02 9.60
CA LYS A 195 12.75 -17.48 9.72
C LYS A 195 11.65 -17.95 10.69
N LYS A 196 11.49 -17.22 11.79
CA LYS A 196 10.43 -17.45 12.78
C LYS A 196 9.67 -16.14 13.05
N PHE A 197 8.40 -16.13 12.68
CA PHE A 197 7.41 -15.14 13.09
C PHE A 197 6.93 -15.44 14.50
N ASP A 198 6.75 -14.39 15.31
CA ASP A 198 6.26 -14.45 16.68
C ASP A 198 5.24 -13.33 16.88
N LEU A 199 3.96 -13.71 16.97
CA LEU A 199 2.85 -12.77 17.05
C LEU A 199 2.83 -12.02 18.38
N ASP A 200 3.11 -12.70 19.49
CA ASP A 200 3.05 -12.10 20.82
C ASP A 200 4.13 -11.02 20.98
N THR A 201 5.34 -11.31 20.48
CA THR A 201 6.43 -10.35 20.39
C THR A 201 6.05 -9.16 19.50
N TYR A 202 5.38 -9.41 18.36
CA TYR A 202 4.94 -8.34 17.47
C TYR A 202 3.85 -7.46 18.10
N LEU A 203 2.85 -8.04 18.75
CA LEU A 203 1.80 -7.30 19.46
C LEU A 203 2.40 -6.46 20.60
N THR A 204 3.35 -7.01 21.36
CA THR A 204 4.10 -6.28 22.38
C THR A 204 4.86 -5.09 21.79
N TYR A 205 5.51 -5.28 20.64
CA TYR A 205 6.19 -4.21 19.92
C TYR A 205 5.22 -3.10 19.50
N MET A 206 4.09 -3.46 18.88
CA MET A 206 3.07 -2.52 18.44
C MET A 206 2.46 -1.73 19.60
N ASN A 207 2.22 -2.38 20.74
CA ASN A 207 1.70 -1.71 21.92
C ASN A 207 2.69 -0.69 22.52
N LYS A 208 3.99 -0.98 22.46
CA LYS A 208 5.06 -0.06 22.93
C LYS A 208 5.30 1.11 21.99
N LEU A 209 5.14 0.90 20.70
CA LEU A 209 5.33 1.93 19.68
C LEU A 209 4.41 3.13 19.90
N GLY A 210 3.21 2.90 20.44
CA GLY A 210 2.22 3.95 20.63
C GLY A 210 1.64 4.41 19.30
N SER A 211 1.34 5.70 19.20
CA SER A 211 0.88 6.35 17.98
C SER A 211 2.03 6.74 17.06
N LEU A 212 1.75 6.84 15.75
CA LEU A 212 2.71 7.03 14.66
C LEU A 212 2.34 8.19 13.72
#